data_AF-A0A1Q6M1D6-F1
#
_entry.id   AF-A0A1Q6M1D6-F1
#
_cell.length_a   1.000
_cell.length_b   1.000
_cell.length_c   1.000
_cell.angle_alpha   90.00
_cell.angle_beta   90.00
_cell.angle_gamma   90.00
#
_symmetry.space_group_name_H-M   'P 1'
#
loop_
_entity.id
_entity.type
_entity.pdbx_description
1 polymer ?
#
loop_
_entity_poly.entity_id
_entity_poly.type
_entity_poly.pdbx_seq_one_letter_code
_entity_poly.pdbx_strand_id
1 'polypeptide(L)'
;MANDKIIACICEGSAESVIVNKLMDAGKLIFTRDDLLDNEVLRCRSARKFEDRYLGKGFTKKITVYRFLDSRKEDFKLRKVYEAKVDVVNVITAPEIEMLIIVHKGKYAEYSRVKSHIKPSEFCKETLKLPSVKTAEFIENYFSDIEDLLYAIKEYKRLSNIPKNEKCLADLIIE
;
A
#
# COMPACT_ATOMS: atom_id res chain seq x y z
N MET A 1 -24.92 11.00 0.38
CA MET A 1 -25.31 9.60 0.62
C MET A 1 -24.32 9.07 1.63
N ALA A 2 -24.75 8.70 2.84
CA ALA A 2 -23.82 8.24 3.87
C ALA A 2 -23.17 6.94 3.40
N ASN A 3 -21.85 6.91 3.29
CA ASN A 3 -21.11 5.74 2.83
C ASN A 3 -21.40 4.56 3.76
N ASP A 4 -21.87 3.45 3.19
CA ASP A 4 -22.19 2.22 3.92
C ASP A 4 -20.95 1.38 4.26
N LYS A 5 -19.77 1.84 3.85
CA LYS A 5 -18.49 1.14 4.01
C LYS A 5 -17.80 1.61 5.29
N ILE A 6 -17.23 0.66 6.02
CA ILE A 6 -16.29 0.95 7.12
C ILE A 6 -14.96 0.31 6.73
N ILE A 7 -13.95 1.14 6.47
CA ILE A 7 -12.66 0.69 5.96
C ILE A 7 -11.57 0.95 7.00
N ALA A 8 -10.72 -0.04 7.24
CA ALA A 8 -9.43 0.18 7.89
C ALA A 8 -8.34 0.12 6.82
N CYS A 9 -7.66 1.22 6.58
CA CYS A 9 -6.52 1.25 5.67
C CYS A 9 -5.22 1.21 6.48
N ILE A 10 -4.47 0.12 6.40
CA ILE A 10 -3.26 -0.11 7.20
C ILE A 10 -2.04 -0.11 6.28
N CYS A 11 -1.06 0.75 6.55
CA CYS A 11 0.24 0.74 5.88
C CYS A 11 1.35 0.35 6.87
N GLU A 12 2.19 -0.63 6.51
CA GLU A 12 3.25 -1.09 7.41
C GLU A 12 4.48 -0.17 7.41
N GLY A 13 4.77 0.47 6.27
CA GLY A 13 5.88 1.40 6.09
C GLY A 13 5.44 2.84 5.86
N SER A 14 6.41 3.76 6.02
CA SER A 14 6.19 5.19 5.80
C SER A 14 5.98 5.54 4.33
N ALA A 15 6.71 4.88 3.42
CA ALA A 15 6.61 5.14 1.99
C ALA A 15 5.24 4.74 1.43
N GLU A 16 4.71 3.58 1.82
CA GLU A 16 3.35 3.15 1.48
C GLU A 16 2.31 4.14 2.02
N SER A 17 2.50 4.59 3.27
CA SER A 17 1.60 5.57 3.88
C SER A 17 1.54 6.86 3.06
N VAL A 18 2.68 7.39 2.62
CA VAL A 18 2.72 8.62 1.79
C VAL A 18 2.01 8.41 0.47
N ILE A 19 2.30 7.32 -0.24
CA ILE A 19 1.70 7.02 -1.55
C ILE A 19 0.18 6.84 -1.44
N VAL A 20 -0.29 6.08 -0.45
CA VAL A 20 -1.72 5.85 -0.23
C VAL A 20 -2.44 7.15 0.14
N ASN A 21 -1.85 7.99 1.00
CA ASN A 21 -2.42 9.29 1.32
C ASN A 21 -2.51 10.19 0.07
N LYS A 22 -1.45 10.27 -0.74
CA LYS A 22 -1.44 11.05 -1.99
C LYS A 22 -2.56 10.62 -2.95
N LEU A 23 -2.71 9.31 -3.16
CA LEU A 23 -3.76 8.78 -4.03
C LEU A 23 -5.15 9.08 -3.47
N MET A 24 -5.31 9.01 -2.14
CA MET A 24 -6.58 9.32 -1.47
C MET A 24 -6.94 10.80 -1.59
N ASP A 25 -6.00 11.69 -1.32
CA ASP A 25 -6.22 13.14 -1.34
C ASP A 25 -6.47 13.64 -2.77
N ALA A 26 -5.90 12.98 -3.77
CA ALA A 26 -6.20 13.20 -5.18
C ALA A 26 -7.50 12.52 -5.67
N GLY A 27 -8.22 11.82 -4.79
CA GLY A 27 -9.47 11.12 -5.13
C GLY A 27 -9.30 9.96 -6.11
N LYS A 28 -8.12 9.31 -6.14
CA LYS A 28 -7.76 8.26 -7.11
C LYS A 28 -7.97 6.84 -6.58
N LEU A 29 -8.44 6.66 -5.35
CA LEU A 29 -8.71 5.33 -4.77
C LEU A 29 -10.20 4.97 -4.84
N ILE A 30 -10.49 3.65 -4.83
CA ILE A 30 -11.87 3.10 -4.77
C ILE A 30 -12.60 3.39 -3.44
N PHE A 31 -11.96 4.10 -2.52
CA PHE A 31 -12.48 4.58 -1.25
C PHE A 31 -11.86 5.93 -0.91
N THR A 32 -12.54 6.67 -0.05
CA THR A 32 -12.21 8.04 0.34
C THR A 32 -11.77 8.13 1.80
N ARG A 33 -11.32 9.30 2.22
CA ARG A 33 -10.92 9.58 3.61
C ARG A 33 -12.05 9.32 4.61
N ASP A 34 -13.28 9.67 4.24
CA ASP A 34 -14.48 9.53 5.08
C ASP A 34 -14.94 8.07 5.24
N ASP A 35 -14.44 7.15 4.39
CA ASP A 35 -14.67 5.72 4.56
C ASP A 35 -13.79 5.10 5.65
N LEU A 36 -12.71 5.79 6.06
CA LEU A 36 -11.70 5.23 6.94
C LEU A 36 -12.10 5.30 8.42
N LEU A 37 -11.73 4.27 9.18
CA LEU A 37 -11.72 4.34 10.64
C LEU A 37 -10.83 5.51 11.10
N ASP A 38 -11.38 6.33 11.98
CA ASP A 38 -10.77 7.57 12.49
C ASP A 38 -10.35 8.56 11.37
N ASN A 39 -10.90 8.41 10.15
CA ASN A 39 -10.54 9.21 8.97
C ASN A 39 -9.03 9.23 8.67
N GLU A 40 -8.28 8.18 9.01
CA GLU A 40 -6.82 8.16 8.84
C GLU A 40 -6.28 6.83 8.30
N VAL A 41 -5.11 6.91 7.64
CA VAL A 41 -4.33 5.71 7.29
C VAL A 41 -3.60 5.24 8.55
N LEU A 42 -3.92 4.03 8.98
CA LEU A 42 -3.45 3.44 10.22
C LEU A 42 -2.04 2.85 10.06
N ARG A 43 -1.23 3.01 11.11
CA ARG A 43 0.05 2.29 11.26
C ARG A 43 -0.07 1.25 12.37
N CYS A 44 -0.66 0.11 12.04
CA CYS A 44 -0.88 -0.99 12.98
C CYS A 44 -0.54 -2.34 12.36
N ARG A 45 0.65 -2.87 12.65
CA ARG A 45 1.09 -4.19 12.14
C ARG A 45 0.45 -5.36 12.89
N SER A 46 0.04 -5.16 14.15
CA SER A 46 -0.49 -6.24 14.99
C SER A 46 -2.02 -6.32 14.88
N ALA A 47 -2.52 -7.49 14.49
CA ALA A 47 -3.94 -7.80 14.52
C ALA A 47 -4.53 -7.58 15.93
N ARG A 48 -3.82 -7.95 16.99
CA ARG A 48 -4.30 -7.79 18.36
C ARG A 48 -4.49 -6.32 18.75
N LYS A 49 -3.52 -5.46 18.43
CA LYS A 49 -3.64 -4.02 18.67
C LYS A 49 -4.79 -3.40 17.85
N PHE A 50 -4.98 -3.88 16.63
CA PHE A 50 -6.10 -3.46 15.80
C PHE A 50 -7.44 -3.83 16.45
N GLU A 51 -7.59 -5.07 16.91
CA GLU A 51 -8.82 -5.52 17.59
C GLU A 51 -9.16 -4.68 18.83
N ASP A 52 -8.20 -4.54 19.74
CA ASP A 52 -8.46 -3.93 21.04
C ASP A 52 -8.80 -2.44 20.90
N ARG A 53 -8.24 -1.77 19.87
CA ARG A 53 -8.52 -0.35 19.58
C ARG A 53 -9.78 -0.14 18.73
N TYR A 54 -9.99 -0.98 17.71
CA TYR A 54 -10.95 -0.72 16.65
C TYR A 54 -12.09 -1.72 16.54
N LEU A 55 -12.03 -2.91 17.14
CA LEU A 55 -13.09 -3.92 17.03
C LEU A 55 -13.84 -4.17 18.35
N GLY A 56 -13.37 -3.61 19.46
CA GLY A 56 -14.06 -3.64 20.75
C GLY A 56 -15.35 -2.81 20.80
N LYS A 57 -15.52 -1.84 19.88
CA LYS A 57 -16.75 -1.06 19.74
C LYS A 57 -17.76 -1.91 18.97
N GLY A 58 -19.01 -2.00 19.41
CA GLY A 58 -20.01 -2.92 18.86
C GLY A 58 -20.48 -2.56 17.43
N PHE A 59 -19.63 -2.72 16.42
CA PHE A 59 -20.01 -2.45 15.03
C PHE A 59 -21.10 -3.42 14.57
N THR A 60 -22.13 -2.85 13.95
CA THR A 60 -23.23 -3.57 13.30
C THR A 60 -22.91 -3.93 11.86
N LYS A 61 -22.00 -3.18 11.21
CA LYS A 61 -21.56 -3.40 9.83
C LYS A 61 -20.21 -4.12 9.78
N LYS A 62 -19.97 -4.80 8.66
CA LYS A 62 -18.70 -5.47 8.36
C LYS A 62 -17.61 -4.44 8.08
N ILE A 63 -16.41 -4.66 8.59
CA ILE A 63 -15.24 -3.80 8.36
C ILE A 63 -14.38 -4.44 7.27
N THR A 64 -13.95 -3.67 6.28
CA THR A 64 -12.95 -4.12 5.29
C THR A 64 -11.59 -3.55 5.64
N VAL A 65 -10.61 -4.41 5.89
CA VAL A 65 -9.24 -4.02 6.21
C VAL A 65 -8.39 -4.16 4.95
N TYR A 66 -7.97 -3.04 4.36
CA TYR A 66 -6.93 -3.02 3.33
C TYR A 66 -5.56 -2.91 3.99
N ARG A 67 -4.69 -3.90 3.80
CA ARG A 67 -3.33 -3.92 4.34
C ARG A 67 -2.31 -3.76 3.22
N PHE A 68 -1.51 -2.71 3.25
CA PHE A 68 -0.41 -2.49 2.31
C PHE A 68 0.89 -2.98 2.93
N LEU A 69 1.47 -4.04 2.34
CA LEU A 69 2.65 -4.73 2.87
C LEU A 69 3.57 -5.29 1.79
N ASP A 70 4.87 -5.26 2.08
CA ASP A 70 5.96 -5.72 1.20
C ASP A 70 6.28 -7.22 1.39
N SER A 71 5.75 -7.84 2.45
CA SER A 71 5.95 -9.26 2.77
C SER A 71 4.67 -10.08 2.59
N ARG A 72 4.78 -11.20 1.89
CA ARG A 72 3.67 -12.17 1.73
C ARG A 72 3.46 -13.06 2.96
N LYS A 73 4.38 -13.02 3.91
CA LYS A 73 4.44 -13.94 5.05
C LYS A 73 3.85 -13.35 6.32
N GLU A 74 3.48 -12.08 6.33
CA GLU A 74 2.91 -11.43 7.52
C GLU A 74 1.53 -12.00 7.84
N ASP A 75 1.41 -12.61 9.01
CA ASP A 75 0.16 -13.15 9.50
C ASP A 75 -0.64 -12.05 10.23
N PHE A 76 -1.86 -11.78 9.75
CA PHE A 76 -2.80 -10.86 10.41
C PHE A 76 -4.02 -11.64 10.86
N LYS A 77 -3.81 -12.37 11.95
CA LYS A 77 -4.81 -13.28 12.49
C LYS A 77 -5.67 -12.59 13.54
N LEU A 78 -6.94 -12.39 13.19
CA LEU A 78 -7.96 -11.93 14.12
C LEU A 78 -8.47 -13.08 14.99
N ARG A 79 -9.01 -12.76 16.17
CA ARG A 79 -9.77 -13.67 17.02
C ARG A 79 -11.02 -14.12 16.25
N LYS A 80 -11.39 -15.39 16.42
CA LYS A 80 -12.58 -16.02 15.79
C LYS A 80 -13.86 -15.20 15.89
N VAL A 81 -14.07 -14.48 17.00
CA VAL A 81 -15.24 -13.62 17.21
C VAL A 81 -15.36 -12.48 16.18
N TYR A 82 -14.25 -12.09 15.55
CA TYR A 82 -14.19 -11.02 14.56
C TYR A 82 -14.10 -11.52 13.11
N GLU A 83 -13.80 -12.80 12.87
CA GLU A 83 -13.63 -13.35 11.51
C GLU A 83 -14.89 -13.14 10.64
N ALA A 84 -16.08 -13.26 11.21
CA ALA A 84 -17.34 -13.02 10.48
C ALA A 84 -17.61 -11.53 10.20
N LYS A 85 -16.97 -10.62 10.95
CA LYS A 85 -17.22 -9.17 10.92
C LYS A 85 -16.16 -8.40 10.15
N VAL A 86 -15.06 -9.04 9.76
CA VAL A 86 -13.92 -8.38 9.14
C VAL A 86 -13.48 -9.11 7.89
N ASP A 87 -13.49 -8.41 6.77
CA ASP A 87 -12.81 -8.87 5.55
C ASP A 87 -11.41 -8.28 5.50
N VAL A 88 -10.40 -9.12 5.31
CA VAL A 88 -9.01 -8.67 5.17
C VAL A 88 -8.59 -8.79 3.72
N VAL A 89 -8.13 -7.68 3.15
CA VAL A 89 -7.61 -7.58 1.79
C VAL A 89 -6.15 -7.15 1.87
N ASN A 90 -5.23 -8.09 1.60
CA ASN A 90 -3.81 -7.78 1.51
C ASN A 90 -3.51 -7.20 0.13
N VAL A 91 -2.84 -6.05 0.12
CA VAL A 91 -2.37 -5.30 -1.05
C VAL A 91 -0.85 -5.36 -1.04
N ILE A 92 -0.31 -6.15 -1.97
CA ILE A 92 1.11 -6.49 -1.98
C ILE A 92 1.91 -5.38 -2.65
N THR A 93 2.88 -4.82 -1.93
CA THR A 93 3.86 -3.83 -2.41
C THR A 93 5.24 -4.44 -2.62
N ALA A 94 5.36 -5.77 -2.50
CA ALA A 94 6.59 -6.52 -2.72
C ALA A 94 7.15 -6.32 -4.14
N PRO A 95 8.49 -6.35 -4.33
CA PRO A 95 9.51 -6.53 -3.30
C PRO A 95 9.69 -5.36 -2.34
N GLU A 96 9.51 -4.11 -2.80
CA GLU A 96 9.39 -2.89 -1.98
C GLU A 96 8.66 -1.82 -2.81
N ILE A 97 7.98 -0.85 -2.18
CA ILE A 97 7.23 0.19 -2.89
C ILE A 97 8.14 1.12 -3.73
N GLU A 98 9.44 1.18 -3.40
CA GLU A 98 10.44 1.90 -4.20
C GLU A 98 10.58 1.36 -5.64
N MET A 99 10.01 0.19 -5.95
CA MET A 99 9.86 -0.28 -7.34
C MET A 99 9.20 0.75 -8.25
N LEU A 100 8.28 1.57 -7.72
CA LEU A 100 7.63 2.62 -8.50
C LEU A 100 8.64 3.64 -9.03
N ILE A 101 9.68 3.97 -8.26
CA ILE A 101 10.73 4.89 -8.69
C ILE A 101 11.58 4.27 -9.79
N ILE A 102 11.93 2.99 -9.65
CA ILE A 102 12.70 2.24 -10.65
C ILE A 102 11.94 2.20 -11.97
N VAL A 103 10.63 1.93 -11.91
CA VAL A 103 9.74 1.92 -13.09
C VAL A 103 9.64 3.31 -13.69
N HIS A 104 9.38 4.33 -12.88
CA HIS A 104 9.29 5.73 -13.34
C HIS A 104 10.56 6.18 -14.08
N LYS A 105 11.74 5.75 -13.60
CA LYS A 105 13.03 6.06 -14.26
C LYS A 105 13.34 5.19 -15.48
N GLY A 106 12.44 4.28 -15.89
CA GLY A 106 12.67 3.36 -17.01
C GLY A 106 13.74 2.30 -16.73
N LYS A 107 14.02 2.02 -15.45
CA LYS A 107 15.12 1.14 -15.02
C LYS A 107 14.68 -0.27 -14.63
N TYR A 108 13.43 -0.62 -14.88
CA TYR A 108 12.88 -1.93 -14.53
C TYR A 108 13.65 -3.11 -15.15
N ALA A 109 13.99 -3.02 -16.44
CA ALA A 109 14.75 -4.07 -17.13
C ALA A 109 16.18 -4.23 -16.56
N GLU A 110 16.81 -3.14 -16.15
CA GLU A 110 18.13 -3.15 -15.52
C GLU A 110 18.06 -3.80 -14.13
N TYR A 111 17.11 -3.35 -13.30
CA TYR A 111 16.85 -3.94 -11.99
C TYR A 111 16.49 -5.43 -12.08
N SER A 112 15.69 -5.83 -13.07
CA SER A 112 15.24 -7.21 -13.24
C SER A 112 16.38 -8.21 -13.42
N ARG A 113 17.55 -7.77 -13.89
CA ARG A 113 18.76 -8.61 -14.03
C ARG A 113 19.48 -8.85 -12.71
N VAL A 114 19.25 -8.00 -11.70
CA VAL A 114 19.97 -8.02 -10.41
C VAL A 114 19.04 -8.28 -9.21
N LYS A 115 17.72 -8.35 -9.42
CA LYS A 115 16.68 -8.47 -8.38
C LYS A 115 16.83 -9.66 -7.41
N SER A 116 17.61 -10.68 -7.76
CA SER A 116 17.94 -11.82 -6.88
C SER A 116 18.98 -11.47 -5.81
N HIS A 117 19.72 -10.37 -5.98
CA HIS A 117 20.85 -10.00 -5.13
C HIS A 117 20.68 -8.63 -4.48
N ILE A 118 19.87 -7.74 -5.05
CA ILE A 118 19.69 -6.37 -4.56
C ILE A 118 18.21 -6.02 -4.40
N LYS A 119 17.86 -5.37 -3.28
CA LYS A 119 16.52 -4.85 -3.06
C LYS A 119 16.26 -3.59 -3.89
N PRO A 120 14.99 -3.25 -4.20
CA PRO A 120 14.67 -2.04 -4.95
C PRO A 120 15.28 -0.77 -4.36
N SER A 121 15.17 -0.58 -3.05
CA SER A 121 15.72 0.58 -2.36
C SER A 121 17.25 0.64 -2.39
N GLU A 122 17.93 -0.50 -2.32
CA GLU A 122 19.38 -0.59 -2.48
C GLU A 122 19.79 -0.23 -3.91
N PHE A 123 19.06 -0.72 -4.92
CA PHE A 123 19.28 -0.34 -6.31
C PHE A 123 19.08 1.16 -6.52
N CYS A 124 18.02 1.75 -5.93
CA CYS A 124 17.79 3.19 -5.94
C CYS A 124 18.96 3.96 -5.32
N LYS A 125 19.46 3.51 -4.15
CA LYS A 125 20.58 4.15 -3.46
C LYS A 125 21.88 4.07 -4.24
N GLU A 126 22.25 2.87 -4.70
CA GLU A 126 23.59 2.61 -5.23
C GLU A 126 23.70 2.89 -6.73
N THR A 127 22.68 2.52 -7.50
CA THR A 127 22.67 2.66 -8.96
C THR A 127 22.05 3.99 -9.38
N LEU A 128 20.90 4.35 -8.81
CA LEU A 128 20.19 5.59 -9.16
C LEU A 128 20.65 6.81 -8.36
N LYS A 129 21.58 6.63 -7.41
CA LYS A 129 22.15 7.67 -6.55
C LYS A 129 21.09 8.43 -5.75
N LEU A 130 20.07 7.70 -5.26
CA LEU A 130 18.99 8.22 -4.42
C LEU A 130 19.10 7.68 -2.98
N PRO A 131 19.98 8.25 -2.14
CA PRO A 131 20.24 7.70 -0.80
C PRO A 131 19.04 7.83 0.15
N SER A 132 18.17 8.81 -0.06
CA SER A 132 17.00 9.09 0.77
C SER A 132 15.73 8.41 0.26
N VAL A 133 15.83 7.44 -0.64
CA VAL A 133 14.68 6.85 -1.36
C VAL A 133 13.58 6.30 -0.44
N LYS A 134 13.91 5.91 0.80
CA LYS A 134 12.95 5.39 1.80
C LYS A 134 12.27 6.47 2.64
N THR A 135 12.72 7.72 2.59
CA THR A 135 12.18 8.77 3.46
C THR A 135 10.84 9.25 2.94
N ALA A 136 9.92 9.54 3.86
CA ALA A 136 8.60 10.06 3.51
C ALA A 136 8.71 11.34 2.68
N GLU A 137 9.57 12.28 3.11
CA GLU A 137 9.86 13.52 2.40
C GLU A 137 10.35 13.29 0.97
N PHE A 138 11.25 12.32 0.76
CA PHE A 138 11.72 12.03 -0.59
C PHE A 138 10.58 11.52 -1.48
N ILE A 139 9.79 10.56 -1.01
CA ILE A 139 8.67 9.98 -1.76
C ILE A 139 7.61 11.05 -2.07
N GLU A 140 7.31 11.91 -1.10
CA GLU A 140 6.36 12.99 -1.22
C GLU A 140 6.78 14.00 -2.31
N ASN A 141 8.06 14.40 -2.30
CA ASN A 141 8.60 15.32 -3.28
C ASN A 141 8.75 14.69 -4.67
N TYR A 142 9.20 13.43 -4.73
CA TYR A 142 9.43 12.71 -5.98
C TYR A 142 8.13 12.49 -6.75
N PHE A 143 7.06 12.09 -6.07
CA PHE A 143 5.72 11.94 -6.63
C PHE A 143 4.83 13.13 -6.25
N SER A 144 5.35 14.35 -6.46
CA SER A 144 4.59 15.58 -6.27
C SER A 144 3.46 15.69 -7.30
N ASP A 145 3.75 15.34 -8.56
CA ASP A 145 2.73 15.14 -9.59
C ASP A 145 2.03 13.78 -9.41
N ILE A 146 0.70 13.81 -9.35
CA ILE A 146 -0.11 12.60 -9.21
C ILE A 146 -0.07 11.74 -10.47
N GLU A 147 0.06 12.33 -11.65
CA GLU A 147 0.05 11.58 -12.91
C GLU A 147 1.33 10.74 -13.07
N ASP A 148 2.48 11.23 -12.60
CA ASP A 148 3.73 10.46 -12.54
C ASP A 148 3.59 9.23 -11.63
N LEU A 149 2.90 9.39 -10.48
CA LEU A 149 2.61 8.29 -9.57
C LEU A 149 1.66 7.26 -10.20
N LEU A 150 0.56 7.72 -10.81
CA LEU A 150 -0.40 6.86 -11.49
C LEU A 150 0.25 6.08 -12.63
N TYR A 151 1.08 6.76 -13.44
CA TYR A 151 1.88 6.13 -14.48
C TYR A 151 2.77 5.03 -13.91
N ALA A 152 3.58 5.33 -12.88
CA ALA A 152 4.50 4.36 -12.29
C ALA A 152 3.77 3.12 -11.73
N ILE A 153 2.60 3.31 -11.10
CA ILE A 153 1.79 2.21 -10.55
C ILE A 153 1.22 1.32 -11.65
N LYS A 154 0.61 1.92 -12.68
CA LYS A 154 0.04 1.17 -13.81
C LYS A 154 1.13 0.44 -14.58
N GLU A 155 2.25 1.11 -14.82
CA GLU A 155 3.38 0.54 -15.54
C GLU A 155 4.06 -0.58 -14.75
N TYR A 156 4.16 -0.47 -13.43
CA TYR A 156 4.65 -1.58 -12.60
C TYR A 156 3.75 -2.80 -12.74
N LYS A 157 2.42 -2.65 -12.66
CA LYS A 157 1.47 -3.76 -12.86
C LYS A 157 1.63 -4.40 -14.25
N ARG A 158 1.88 -3.60 -15.29
CA ARG A 158 2.08 -4.09 -16.67
C ARG A 158 3.38 -4.87 -16.83
N LEU A 159 4.47 -4.39 -16.21
CA LEU A 159 5.81 -4.96 -16.34
C LEU A 159 6.05 -6.16 -15.43
N SER A 160 5.43 -6.16 -14.26
CA SER A 160 5.65 -7.19 -13.24
C SER A 160 4.72 -8.39 -13.43
N ASN A 161 5.24 -9.58 -13.13
CA ASN A 161 4.44 -10.81 -13.13
C ASN A 161 3.80 -11.01 -11.75
N ILE A 162 2.81 -10.17 -11.43
CA ILE A 162 2.05 -10.26 -10.16
C ILE A 162 1.18 -11.52 -10.20
N PRO A 163 1.24 -12.39 -9.17
CA PRO A 163 0.39 -13.57 -9.08
C PRO A 163 -1.10 -13.21 -9.18
N LYS A 164 -1.88 -13.99 -9.94
CA LYS A 164 -3.30 -13.71 -10.21
C LYS A 164 -4.19 -13.64 -8.96
N ASN A 165 -3.77 -14.26 -7.87
CA ASN A 165 -4.47 -14.29 -6.58
C ASN A 165 -4.00 -13.19 -5.62
N GLU A 166 -3.06 -12.34 -6.03
CA GLU A 166 -2.58 -11.20 -5.24
C GLU A 166 -3.24 -9.91 -5.73
N LYS A 167 -3.62 -9.07 -4.77
CA LYS A 167 -4.05 -7.71 -5.05
C LYS A 167 -2.85 -6.77 -4.93
N CYS A 168 -2.72 -5.82 -5.83
CA CYS A 168 -1.68 -4.80 -5.82
C CYS A 168 -2.28 -3.39 -5.79
N LEU A 169 -1.44 -2.37 -5.62
CA LEU A 169 -1.89 -0.98 -5.51
C LEU A 169 -2.72 -0.52 -6.72
N ALA A 170 -2.34 -0.95 -7.93
CA ALA A 170 -3.05 -0.62 -9.16
C ALA A 170 -4.51 -1.16 -9.19
N ASP A 171 -4.83 -2.22 -8.44
CA ASP A 171 -6.19 -2.77 -8.36
C ASP A 171 -7.14 -1.95 -7.47
N LEU A 172 -6.63 -0.89 -6.85
CA LEU A 172 -7.38 0.03 -5.99
C LEU A 172 -7.53 1.42 -6.61
N ILE A 173 -6.95 1.65 -7.79
CA ILE A 173 -7.04 2.93 -8.50
C ILE A 173 -8.35 2.98 -9.30
N ILE A 174 -9.06 4.11 -9.23
CA ILE A 174 -10.20 4.39 -10.11
C ILE A 174 -9.71 4.98 -11.45
N GLU A 175 -10.37 4.61 -12.54
CA GLU A 175 -10.09 5.13 -13.89
C GLU A 175 -10.67 6.52 -14.13
#